data_AF-A0A5C3L0W5-F1
#
_entry.id   AF-A0A5C3L0W5-F1
#
_cell.length_a   1.000
_cell.length_b   1.000
_cell.length_c   1.000
_cell.angle_alpha   90.00
_cell.angle_beta   90.00
_cell.angle_gamma   90.00
#
_symmetry.space_group_name_H-M   'P 1'
#
loop_
_entity.id
_entity.type
_entity.pdbx_description
1 polymer ?
#
loop_
_entity_poly.entity_id
_entity_poly.type
_entity_poly.pdbx_seq_one_letter_code
_entity_poly.pdbx_strand_id
1 'polypeptide(L)'
;MCLSMSYTLVLNEPALIFIPPPDNKEDPEWHPPFAMQVTIKQAGDHRLAELIAYFSAQREIVKGIETLIVRQAKGKPVPAFIEIEGEDDQGKPKFVLRGERKPWPLREHAMLMWGQYPIHCCAEKWKFDFELL
;
A
#
# COMPACT_ATOMS: atom_id res chain seq x y z
N MET A 1 -9.93 1.05 18.11
CA MET A 1 -8.83 2.02 17.82
C MET A 1 -7.77 1.25 17.06
N CYS A 2 -7.62 1.48 15.75
CA CYS A 2 -6.48 0.93 15.03
C CYS A 2 -5.23 1.67 15.47
N LEU A 3 -4.29 0.96 16.10
CA LEU A 3 -2.94 1.46 16.29
C LEU A 3 -2.38 1.73 14.89
N SER A 4 -2.30 3.00 14.50
CA SER A 4 -1.56 3.40 13.30
C SER A 4 -0.10 3.08 13.58
N MET A 5 0.35 1.89 13.16
CA MET A 5 1.77 1.57 13.16
C MET A 5 2.40 2.47 12.11
N SER A 6 3.24 3.41 12.55
CA SER A 6 4.02 4.24 11.64
C SER A 6 5.08 3.36 10.99
N TYR A 7 4.81 2.86 9.78
CA TYR A 7 5.80 2.22 8.92
C TYR A 7 6.08 3.12 7.72
N THR A 8 7.22 2.88 7.09
CA THR A 8 7.64 3.55 5.86
C THR A 8 7.63 2.55 4.72
N LEU A 9 7.30 3.03 3.52
CA LEU A 9 7.53 2.30 2.29
C LEU A 9 8.77 2.90 1.63
N VAL A 10 9.73 2.06 1.26
CA VAL A 10 10.97 2.50 0.62
C VAL A 10 10.75 2.48 -0.89
N LEU A 11 11.19 3.54 -1.57
CA LEU A 11 11.13 3.59 -3.03
C LEU A 11 11.97 2.48 -3.66
N ASN A 12 11.46 1.92 -4.75
CA ASN A 12 12.03 0.85 -5.55
C ASN A 12 12.19 -0.49 -4.82
N GLU A 13 11.68 -0.61 -3.60
CA GLU A 13 11.72 -1.85 -2.82
C GLU A 13 10.32 -2.44 -2.63
N PRO A 14 10.16 -3.77 -2.75
CA PRO A 14 8.92 -4.42 -2.39
C PRO A 14 8.78 -4.51 -0.86
N ALA A 15 7.60 -4.20 -0.35
CA ALA A 15 7.21 -4.41 1.03
C ALA A 15 6.04 -5.39 1.13
N LEU A 16 6.01 -6.20 2.19
CA LEU A 16 4.83 -6.98 2.58
C LEU A 16 4.12 -6.25 3.71
N ILE A 17 2.88 -5.84 3.44
CA ILE A 17 2.03 -5.17 4.42
C ILE A 17 1.11 -6.22 5.03
N PHE A 18 1.17 -6.34 6.35
CA PHE A 18 0.33 -7.23 7.14
C PHE A 18 -0.80 -6.43 7.78
N ILE A 19 -2.05 -6.82 7.52
CA ILE A 19 -3.22 -6.24 8.17
C ILE A 19 -3.70 -7.25 9.23
N PRO A 20 -3.52 -6.95 10.52
CA PRO A 20 -3.97 -7.83 11.60
C PRO A 20 -5.50 -7.86 11.65
N PRO A 21 -6.11 -8.99 12.03
CA PRO A 21 -7.55 -9.04 12.31
C PRO A 21 -7.85 -8.19 13.56
N PRO A 22 -9.06 -7.63 13.70
CA PRO A 22 -9.52 -7.09 14.98
C PRO A 22 -9.48 -8.15 16.09
N ASP A 23 -9.24 -7.71 17.33
CA ASP A 23 -9.14 -8.61 18.49
C ASP A 23 -10.45 -9.36 18.77
N ASN A 24 -11.58 -8.72 18.48
CA ASN A 24 -12.91 -9.31 18.63
C ASN A 24 -13.43 -9.83 17.28
N LYS A 25 -13.80 -11.12 17.23
CA LYS A 25 -14.44 -11.74 16.06
C LYS A 25 -15.85 -11.23 15.76
N GLU A 26 -16.50 -10.61 16.74
CA GLU A 26 -17.83 -10.00 16.60
C GLU A 26 -17.74 -8.55 16.09
N ASP A 27 -16.54 -8.00 15.92
CA ASP A 27 -16.37 -6.68 15.35
C ASP A 27 -16.93 -6.64 13.91
N PRO A 28 -17.83 -5.70 13.56
CA PRO A 28 -18.31 -5.57 12.19
C PRO A 28 -17.20 -5.27 11.17
N GLU A 29 -16.03 -4.84 11.63
CA GLU A 29 -14.83 -4.64 10.83
C GLU A 29 -13.94 -5.89 10.74
N TRP A 30 -14.36 -7.02 11.31
CA TRP A 30 -13.58 -8.24 11.34
C TRP A 30 -13.24 -8.75 9.94
N HIS A 31 -11.98 -9.18 9.80
CA HIS A 31 -11.46 -9.85 8.61
C HIS A 31 -10.39 -10.87 9.05
N PRO A 32 -10.09 -11.91 8.26
CA PRO A 32 -8.96 -12.79 8.55
C PRO A 32 -7.62 -12.02 8.45
N PRO A 33 -6.54 -12.50 9.11
CA PRO A 33 -5.20 -11.94 8.90
C PRO A 33 -4.88 -11.88 7.41
N PHE A 34 -4.38 -10.73 6.95
CA PHE A 34 -4.21 -10.46 5.53
C PHE A 34 -2.80 -9.96 5.24
N ALA A 35 -2.23 -10.37 4.10
CA ALA A 35 -0.97 -9.84 3.61
C ALA A 35 -1.04 -9.47 2.13
N MET A 36 -0.36 -8.38 1.80
CA MET A 36 -0.26 -7.87 0.45
C MET A 36 1.11 -7.31 0.17
N GLN A 37 1.65 -7.64 -1.01
CA GLN A 37 2.85 -7.02 -1.51
C GLN A 37 2.53 -5.66 -2.14
N VAL A 38 3.33 -4.66 -1.78
CA VAL A 38 3.30 -3.33 -2.38
C VAL A 38 4.69 -2.96 -2.86
N THR A 39 4.78 -2.25 -3.96
CA THR A 39 6.03 -1.65 -4.43
C THR A 39 5.72 -0.27 -4.95
N ILE A 40 6.50 0.72 -4.53
CA ILE A 40 6.45 2.08 -5.09
C ILE A 40 7.73 2.27 -5.88
N LYS A 41 7.63 2.56 -7.17
CA LYS A 41 8.75 2.77 -8.07
C LYS A 41 8.83 4.23 -8.47
N GLN A 42 10.04 4.69 -8.70
CA GLN A 42 10.30 5.92 -9.42
C GLN A 42 9.99 5.72 -10.90
N ALA A 43 9.29 6.68 -11.51
CA ALA A 43 8.80 6.55 -12.88
C ALA A 43 9.40 7.57 -13.85
N GLY A 44 9.81 8.74 -13.37
CA GLY A 44 10.41 9.78 -14.20
C GLY A 44 11.94 9.72 -14.25
N ASP A 45 12.52 10.69 -14.97
CA ASP A 45 13.97 10.79 -15.17
C ASP A 45 14.69 11.49 -13.99
N HIS A 46 13.95 12.15 -13.10
CA HIS A 46 14.47 13.01 -12.04
C HIS A 46 14.68 12.27 -10.71
N ARG A 47 15.51 11.22 -10.71
CA ARG A 47 15.63 10.28 -9.58
C ARG A 47 15.85 10.94 -8.21
N LEU A 48 16.74 11.93 -8.12
CA LEU A 48 17.01 12.58 -6.83
C LEU A 48 15.86 13.49 -6.38
N ALA A 49 15.26 14.25 -7.31
CA ALA A 49 14.16 15.15 -6.99
C ALA A 49 12.92 14.36 -6.56
N GLU A 50 12.62 13.26 -7.25
CA GLU A 50 11.54 12.35 -6.89
C GLU A 50 11.76 11.71 -5.52
N LEU A 51 12.99 11.28 -5.21
CA LEU A 51 13.31 10.72 -3.90
C LEU A 51 13.01 11.73 -2.78
N ILE A 52 13.45 12.98 -2.95
CA ILE A 52 13.21 14.06 -1.98
C ILE A 52 11.71 14.34 -1.85
N ALA A 53 11.00 14.49 -2.97
CA ALA A 53 9.57 14.77 -2.97
C ALA A 53 8.76 13.64 -2.35
N TYR A 54 9.13 12.38 -2.65
CA TYR A 54 8.53 11.22 -2.03
C TYR A 54 8.74 11.23 -0.52
N PHE A 55 9.96 11.51 -0.03
CA PHE A 55 10.21 11.61 1.41
C PHE A 55 9.34 12.68 2.08
N SER A 56 9.13 13.83 1.42
CA SER A 56 8.22 14.87 1.92
C SER A 56 6.76 14.41 1.99
N ALA A 57 6.30 13.61 1.01
CA ALA A 57 4.92 13.13 0.90
C ALA A 57 4.69 11.72 1.48
N GLN A 58 5.73 11.07 2.02
CA GLN A 58 5.72 9.63 2.32
C GLN A 58 4.58 9.24 3.25
N ARG A 59 4.33 10.04 4.29
CA ARG A 59 3.29 9.78 5.27
C ARG A 59 1.89 9.74 4.64
N GLU A 60 1.61 10.68 3.74
CA GLU A 60 0.30 10.79 3.09
C GLU A 60 0.11 9.65 2.08
N ILE A 61 1.16 9.36 1.29
CA ILE A 61 1.19 8.24 0.36
C ILE A 61 0.95 6.92 1.09
N VAL A 62 1.70 6.66 2.17
CA VAL A 62 1.56 5.42 2.97
C VAL A 62 0.15 5.30 3.53
N LYS A 63 -0.44 6.39 4.05
CA LYS A 63 -1.82 6.38 4.57
C LYS A 63 -2.86 6.11 3.47
N GLY A 64 -2.67 6.66 2.28
CA GLY A 64 -3.53 6.40 1.12
C GLY A 64 -3.47 4.92 0.69
N ILE A 65 -2.26 4.38 0.59
CA ILE A 65 -2.01 2.97 0.29
C ILE A 65 -2.59 2.06 1.38
N GLU A 66 -2.38 2.37 2.66
CA GLU A 66 -2.93 1.60 3.78
C GLU A 66 -4.46 1.54 3.71
N THR A 67 -5.11 2.69 3.46
CA THR A 67 -6.57 2.77 3.32
C THR A 67 -7.09 1.86 2.20
N LEU A 68 -6.38 1.83 1.07
CA LEU A 68 -6.67 0.96 -0.07
C LEU A 68 -6.58 -0.52 0.31
N ILE A 69 -5.49 -0.90 0.98
CA ILE A 69 -5.21 -2.29 1.36
C ILE A 69 -6.20 -2.78 2.41
N VAL A 70 -6.49 -1.98 3.43
CA VAL A 70 -7.48 -2.31 4.46
C VAL A 70 -8.85 -2.50 3.83
N ARG A 71 -9.23 -1.68 2.84
CA ARG A 71 -10.47 -1.85 2.09
C ARG A 71 -10.49 -3.20 1.36
N GLN A 72 -9.39 -3.58 0.73
CA GLN A 72 -9.26 -4.86 0.02
C GLN A 72 -9.26 -6.07 0.98
N ALA A 73 -8.59 -5.96 2.14
CA ALA A 73 -8.59 -6.98 3.18
C ALA A 73 -10.00 -7.27 3.71
N LYS A 74 -10.84 -6.24 3.79
CA LYS A 74 -12.27 -6.34 4.15
C LYS A 74 -13.17 -6.86 3.01
N GLY A 75 -12.59 -7.34 1.90
CA GLY A 75 -13.33 -7.87 0.75
C GLY A 75 -14.15 -6.83 -0.02
N LYS A 76 -13.94 -5.53 0.24
CA LYS A 76 -14.67 -4.47 -0.44
C LYS A 76 -14.07 -4.26 -1.83
N PRO A 77 -14.88 -3.89 -2.84
CA PRO A 77 -14.38 -3.64 -4.18
C PRO A 77 -13.39 -2.45 -4.17
N VAL A 78 -12.31 -2.65 -4.92
CA VAL A 78 -11.24 -1.68 -5.15
C VAL A 78 -10.98 -1.65 -6.66
N PRO A 79 -10.80 -0.47 -7.28
CA PRO A 79 -10.55 -0.37 -8.71
C PRO A 79 -9.24 -1.07 -9.13
N ALA A 80 -9.10 -1.40 -10.41
CA ALA A 80 -7.87 -1.98 -10.97
C ALA A 80 -6.71 -0.97 -11.06
N PHE A 81 -7.06 0.31 -11.17
CA PHE A 81 -6.16 1.43 -11.30
C PHE A 81 -6.57 2.52 -10.32
N ILE A 82 -5.60 3.19 -9.71
CA ILE A 82 -5.80 4.39 -8.89
C ILE A 82 -4.76 5.44 -9.21
N GLU A 83 -5.11 6.69 -9.01
CA GLU A 83 -4.20 7.81 -9.11
C GLU A 83 -4.36 8.68 -7.87
N ILE A 84 -3.23 9.09 -7.30
CA ILE A 84 -3.17 10.04 -6.18
C ILE A 84 -2.30 11.20 -6.63
N GLU A 85 -2.92 12.37 -6.78
CA GLU A 85 -2.22 13.63 -7.04
C GLU A 85 -1.88 14.28 -5.72
N GLY A 86 -0.66 14.80 -5.62
CA GLY A 86 -0.22 15.60 -4.49
C GLY A 86 0.12 17.00 -4.91
N GLU A 87 -0.22 17.96 -4.06
CA GLU A 87 -0.04 19.38 -4.29
C GLU A 87 1.18 19.94 -3.53
N ASP A 88 1.70 21.10 -3.96
CA ASP A 88 2.63 21.91 -3.19
C ASP A 88 1.90 22.86 -2.21
N ASP A 89 2.66 23.66 -1.46
CA ASP A 89 2.10 24.62 -0.49
C ASP A 89 1.21 25.71 -1.14
N GLN A 90 1.25 25.85 -2.47
CA GLN A 90 0.44 26.78 -3.26
C GLN A 90 -0.79 26.09 -3.88
N GLY A 91 -1.02 24.80 -3.60
CA GLY A 91 -2.10 24.01 -4.18
C GLY A 91 -1.85 23.64 -5.64
N LYS A 92 -0.60 23.71 -6.13
CA LYS A 92 -0.27 23.30 -7.51
C LYS A 92 0.09 21.81 -7.53
N PRO A 93 -0.31 21.06 -8.57
CA PRO A 93 0.11 19.68 -8.74
C PRO A 93 1.63 19.57 -8.73
N LYS A 94 2.16 18.72 -7.86
CA LYS A 94 3.59 18.52 -7.63
C LYS A 94 4.03 17.11 -7.98
N PHE A 95 3.21 16.12 -7.68
CA PHE A 95 3.50 14.73 -8.00
C PHE A 95 2.21 13.96 -8.30
N VAL A 96 2.40 12.81 -8.94
CA VAL A 96 1.37 11.83 -9.19
C VAL A 96 1.86 10.45 -8.79
N LEU A 97 1.01 9.68 -8.13
CA LEU A 97 1.24 8.29 -7.77
C LEU A 97 0.19 7.42 -8.47
N ARG A 98 0.63 6.61 -9.43
CA ARG A 98 -0.23 5.74 -10.23
C ARG A 98 -0.13 4.31 -9.74
N GLY A 99 -1.21 3.79 -9.17
CA GLY A 99 -1.31 2.43 -8.68
C GLY A 99 -1.99 1.51 -9.69
N GLU A 100 -1.42 0.34 -9.91
CA GLU A 100 -2.03 -0.76 -10.68
C GLU A 100 -1.91 -2.09 -9.93
N ARG A 101 -2.94 -2.93 -10.05
CA ARG A 101 -2.90 -4.31 -9.55
C ARG A 101 -2.16 -5.20 -10.53
N LYS A 102 -1.29 -6.07 -10.02
CA LYS A 102 -0.60 -7.11 -10.77
C LYS A 102 -0.75 -8.44 -10.07
N PRO A 103 -0.75 -9.58 -10.78
CA PRO A 103 -0.64 -10.89 -10.14
C PRO A 103 0.58 -10.95 -9.20
N TRP A 104 0.44 -11.66 -8.09
CA TRP A 104 1.54 -11.94 -7.17
C TRP A 104 1.91 -13.42 -7.20
N PRO A 105 2.82 -13.86 -8.09
CA PRO A 105 3.13 -15.29 -8.28
C PRO A 105 3.68 -15.95 -7.02
N LEU A 106 4.45 -15.21 -6.21
CA LEU A 106 5.10 -15.74 -5.01
C LEU A 106 4.11 -16.13 -3.91
N ARG A 107 2.82 -15.74 -4.00
CA ARG A 107 1.80 -16.14 -3.04
C ARG A 107 1.66 -17.67 -2.94
N GLU A 108 1.89 -18.38 -4.04
CA GLU A 108 1.73 -19.85 -4.11
C GLU A 108 2.85 -20.57 -3.37
N HIS A 109 3.95 -19.87 -3.12
CA HIS A 109 5.12 -20.39 -2.43
C HIS A 109 5.30 -19.80 -1.02
N ALA A 110 4.47 -18.83 -0.64
CA ALA A 110 4.56 -18.13 0.64
C ALA A 110 3.57 -18.73 1.64
N MET A 111 4.07 -19.40 2.69
CA MET A 111 3.28 -19.77 3.85
C MET A 111 3.53 -18.75 4.96
N LEU A 112 2.62 -17.79 5.09
CA LEU A 112 2.69 -16.74 6.11
C LEU A 112 1.74 -17.06 7.26
N MET A 113 2.21 -16.86 8.49
CA MET A 113 1.47 -17.14 9.73
C MET A 113 1.39 -15.88 10.60
N TRP A 114 0.22 -15.64 11.19
CA TRP A 114 -0.02 -14.64 12.22
C TRP A 114 -0.22 -15.36 13.56
N GLY A 115 0.88 -15.58 14.27
CA GLY A 115 0.89 -16.53 15.38
C GLY A 115 0.57 -17.94 14.87
N GLN A 116 -0.57 -18.48 15.30
CA GLN A 116 -1.06 -19.81 14.89
C GLN A 116 -2.02 -19.75 13.69
N TYR A 117 -2.41 -18.57 13.23
CA TYR A 117 -3.41 -18.40 12.17
C TYR A 117 -2.73 -18.27 10.80
N PRO A 118 -3.17 -19.01 9.77
CA PRO A 118 -2.68 -18.79 8.41
C PRO A 118 -3.11 -17.41 7.91
N ILE A 119 -2.20 -16.70 7.25
CA ILE A 119 -2.47 -15.39 6.66
C ILE A 119 -3.03 -15.56 5.25
N HIS A 120 -4.14 -14.88 4.97
CA HIS A 120 -4.67 -14.77 3.62
C HIS A 120 -3.78 -13.84 2.79
N CYS A 121 -2.96 -14.43 1.92
CA CYS A 121 -2.15 -13.70 0.94
C CYS A 121 -3.02 -13.30 -0.25
N CYS A 122 -3.06 -12.00 -0.57
CA CYS A 122 -3.82 -11.52 -1.72
C CYS A 122 -3.33 -12.17 -3.03
N ALA A 123 -4.24 -12.39 -3.97
CA ALA A 123 -3.90 -12.88 -5.32
C ALA A 123 -3.03 -11.89 -6.11
N GLU A 124 -3.19 -10.61 -5.78
CA GLU A 124 -2.61 -9.49 -6.49
C GLU A 124 -1.71 -8.71 -5.53
N LYS A 125 -0.75 -7.99 -6.13
CA LYS A 125 0.08 -6.99 -5.50
C LYS A 125 -0.22 -5.63 -6.11
N TRP A 126 0.09 -4.57 -5.37
CA TRP A 126 0.07 -3.23 -5.93
C TRP A 126 1.46 -2.81 -6.38
N LYS A 127 1.52 -2.29 -7.60
CA LYS A 127 2.66 -1.53 -8.10
C LYS A 127 2.22 -0.08 -8.24
N PHE A 128 2.96 0.80 -7.61
CA PHE A 128 2.80 2.23 -7.72
C PHE A 128 3.97 2.82 -8.48
N ASP A 129 3.69 3.74 -9.39
CA ASP A 129 4.67 4.53 -10.12
C ASP A 129 4.54 5.97 -9.62
N PHE A 130 5.61 6.52 -9.04
CA PHE A 130 5.71 7.87 -8.51
C PHE A 130 6.47 8.76 -9.48
N GLU A 131 5.88 9.88 -9.85
CA GLU A 131 6.40 10.83 -10.85
C GLU A 131 6.20 12.27 -10.37
N LEU A 132 7.17 13.14 -10.65
CA LEU A 132 7.02 14.59 -10.49
C LEU A 132 6.34 15.21 -11.72
N LEU A 133 5.45 16.17 -11.48
CA LEU A 133 4.73 16.92 -12.51
C LEU A 133 5.45 18.20 -12.94
#